data_AF-A0A3N5UJQ4-F1
#
_entry.id   AF-A0A3N5UJQ4-F1
#
_cell.length_a   1.000
_cell.length_b   1.000
_cell.length_c   1.000
_cell.angle_alpha   90.00
_cell.angle_beta   90.00
_cell.angle_gamma   90.00
#
_symmetry.space_group_name_H-M   'P 1'
#
loop_
_entity.id
_entity.type
_entity.pdbx_description
1 polymer ?
#
loop_
_entity_poly.entity_id
_entity_poly.type
_entity_poly.pdbx_seq_one_letter_code
_entity_poly.pdbx_strand_id
1 'polypeptide(L)'
;MKSPSSSAKLNQWVQDSAAMCEPDDIYWCDGSVEEYNRFMAQMVASGMAIPLKKRPNSFLFRSDPSDVARVEDRTYISTPTKVEAGPTNNWIDPGELKA
;
A
#
# COMPACT_ATOMS: atom_id res chain seq x y z
N MET A 1 -12.78 3.41 -17.40
CA MET A 1 -12.53 2.47 -16.30
C MET A 1 -13.86 2.01 -15.70
N LYS A 2 -14.14 0.70 -15.62
CA LYS A 2 -15.35 0.21 -14.94
C LYS A 2 -14.97 -0.15 -13.50
N SER A 3 -15.47 0.62 -12.54
CA SER A 3 -15.35 0.29 -11.11
C SER A 3 -16.39 -0.75 -10.72
N PRO A 4 -16.06 -1.75 -9.88
CA PRO A 4 -17.03 -2.68 -9.32
C PRO A 4 -17.88 -2.04 -8.20
N SER A 5 -17.51 -0.87 -7.69
CA SER A 5 -18.23 -0.20 -6.62
C SER A 5 -19.34 0.72 -7.14
N SER A 6 -20.51 0.65 -6.50
CA SER A 6 -21.61 1.61 -6.69
C SER A 6 -21.39 2.94 -5.94
N SER A 7 -20.35 3.05 -5.10
CA SER A 7 -20.06 4.26 -4.34
C SER A 7 -19.43 5.33 -5.21
N ALA A 8 -20.19 6.38 -5.51
CA ALA A 8 -19.69 7.54 -6.26
C ALA A 8 -18.45 8.18 -5.60
N LYS A 9 -18.42 8.26 -4.26
CA LYS A 9 -17.30 8.83 -3.51
C LYS A 9 -16.01 8.01 -3.68
N LEU A 10 -16.12 6.68 -3.61
CA LEU A 10 -14.96 5.80 -3.81
C LEU A 10 -14.45 5.90 -5.24
N ASN A 11 -15.37 5.90 -6.20
CA ASN A 11 -15.03 5.99 -7.63
C ASN A 11 -14.31 7.30 -7.96
N GLN A 12 -14.77 8.43 -7.38
CA GLN A 12 -14.09 9.71 -7.55
C GLN A 12 -12.69 9.67 -6.95
N TRP A 13 -12.54 9.18 -5.72
CA TRP A 13 -11.22 9.09 -5.07
C TRP A 13 -10.20 8.24 -5.85
N VAL A 14 -10.65 7.12 -6.44
CA VAL A 14 -9.78 6.30 -7.32
C VAL A 14 -9.38 7.07 -8.58
N GLN A 15 -10.30 7.83 -9.18
CA GLN A 15 -9.99 8.66 -10.35
C GLN A 15 -8.98 9.76 -10.01
N ASP A 16 -9.16 10.45 -8.89
CA ASP A 16 -8.24 11.49 -8.43
C ASP A 16 -6.84 10.91 -8.16
N SER A 17 -6.78 9.73 -7.53
CA SER A 17 -5.52 9.02 -7.28
C SER A 17 -4.86 8.56 -8.57
N ALA A 18 -5.64 8.07 -9.55
CA ALA A 18 -5.14 7.65 -10.85
C ALA A 18 -4.58 8.83 -11.66
N ALA A 19 -5.23 9.99 -11.59
CA ALA A 19 -4.76 11.21 -12.24
C ALA A 19 -3.44 11.72 -11.65
N MET A 20 -3.20 11.50 -10.35
CA MET A 20 -1.97 11.89 -9.68
C MET A 20 -0.82 10.89 -9.89
N CYS A 21 -1.10 9.58 -9.82
CA CYS A 21 -0.08 8.54 -9.87
C CYS A 21 0.21 8.01 -11.28
N GLU A 22 -0.65 8.31 -12.26
CA GLU A 22 -0.55 7.88 -13.66
C GLU A 22 -0.17 6.39 -13.86
N PRO A 23 -0.87 5.43 -13.23
CA PRO A 23 -0.51 4.02 -13.35
C PRO A 23 -0.83 3.47 -14.74
N ASP A 24 -0.06 2.47 -15.19
CA ASP A 24 -0.33 1.74 -16.44
C ASP A 24 -1.71 1.07 -16.43
N ASP A 25 -2.06 0.44 -15.30
CA ASP A 25 -3.30 -0.28 -15.11
C ASP A 25 -3.80 -0.14 -13.67
N ILE A 26 -5.11 -0.26 -13.48
CA ILE A 26 -5.73 -0.34 -12.15
C ILE A 26 -6.57 -1.60 -12.06
N TYR A 27 -6.27 -2.37 -11.02
CA TYR A 27 -6.89 -3.64 -10.73
C TYR A 27 -7.62 -3.59 -9.38
N TRP A 28 -8.87 -4.06 -9.36
CA TRP A 28 -9.68 -4.13 -8.15
C TRP A 28 -9.56 -5.51 -7.53
N CYS A 29 -8.95 -5.60 -6.36
CA CYS A 29 -8.76 -6.87 -5.67
C CYS A 29 -10.09 -7.43 -5.15
N ASP A 30 -10.37 -8.70 -5.46
CA ASP A 30 -11.54 -9.43 -4.97
C ASP A 30 -11.22 -10.37 -3.79
N GLY A 31 -9.94 -10.63 -3.52
CA GLY A 31 -9.47 -11.47 -2.42
C GLY A 31 -9.68 -12.98 -2.65
N SER A 32 -9.99 -13.40 -3.88
CA SER A 32 -10.16 -14.81 -4.24
C SER A 32 -8.86 -15.60 -4.19
N VAL A 33 -8.98 -16.93 -4.12
CA VAL A 33 -7.83 -17.84 -4.17
C VAL A 33 -7.16 -17.78 -5.54
N GLU A 34 -7.95 -17.63 -6.60
CA GLU A 34 -7.50 -17.46 -7.98
C GLU A 34 -6.65 -16.19 -8.13
N GLU A 35 -7.11 -15.08 -7.54
CA GLU A 35 -6.36 -13.82 -7.50
C GLU A 35 -5.04 -13.96 -6.74
N TYR A 36 -5.08 -14.55 -5.54
CA TYR A 36 -3.89 -14.81 -4.74
C TYR A 36 -2.86 -15.64 -5.50
N ASN A 37 -3.30 -16.77 -6.10
CA ASN A 37 -2.43 -17.66 -6.85
C ASN A 37 -1.79 -16.95 -8.05
N ARG A 38 -2.57 -16.12 -8.77
CA ARG A 38 -2.08 -15.34 -9.89
C ARG A 38 -1.01 -14.34 -9.47
N PHE A 39 -1.23 -13.58 -8.39
CA PHE A 39 -0.23 -12.61 -7.93
C PHE A 39 1.01 -13.28 -7.36
N MET A 40 0.87 -14.37 -6.60
CA MET A 40 2.04 -15.10 -6.11
C MET A 40 2.88 -15.68 -7.24
N ALA A 41 2.25 -16.20 -8.31
CA ALA A 41 2.97 -16.64 -9.49
C ALA A 41 3.76 -15.50 -10.15
N GLN A 42 3.18 -14.30 -10.25
CA GLN A 42 3.87 -13.11 -10.75
C GLN A 42 5.06 -12.70 -9.86
N MET A 43 4.91 -12.74 -8.53
CA MET A 43 5.99 -12.41 -7.59
C MET A 43 7.15 -13.41 -7.68
N VAL A 44 6.88 -14.68 -7.94
CA VAL A 44 7.93 -15.69 -8.18
C VAL A 44 8.60 -15.45 -9.52
N ALA A 45 7.83 -15.16 -10.57
CA ALA A 45 8.36 -14.87 -11.91
C ALA A 45 9.24 -13.61 -11.93
N SER A 46 8.92 -12.60 -11.13
CA SER A 46 9.73 -11.37 -10.99
C SER A 46 10.98 -11.55 -10.12
N GLY A 47 11.11 -12.67 -9.40
CA GLY A 47 12.20 -12.93 -8.47
C GLY A 47 12.01 -12.28 -7.09
N MET A 48 10.90 -11.59 -6.83
CA MET A 48 10.58 -11.01 -5.52
C MET A 48 10.29 -12.08 -4.46
N ALA A 49 9.70 -13.21 -4.88
CA ALA A 49 9.30 -14.31 -3.99
C ALA A 49 10.06 -15.61 -4.29
N ILE A 50 10.47 -16.32 -3.24
CA ILE A 50 11.10 -17.65 -3.33
C ILE A 50 10.17 -18.70 -2.70
N PRO A 51 9.63 -19.67 -3.48
CA PRO A 51 8.81 -20.74 -2.94
C PRO A 51 9.56 -21.66 -1.96
N LEU A 52 8.94 -22.00 -0.84
CA LEU A 52 9.54 -22.85 0.18
C LEU A 52 9.27 -24.34 -0.06
N LYS A 53 10.32 -25.13 -0.26
CA LYS A 53 10.23 -26.57 -0.59
C LYS A 53 9.51 -27.42 0.46
N LYS A 54 9.64 -27.08 1.75
CA LYS A 54 9.10 -27.87 2.87
C LYS A 54 7.78 -27.33 3.42
N ARG A 55 7.26 -26.23 2.86
CA ARG A 55 6.08 -25.54 3.36
C ARG A 55 5.19 -25.18 2.17
N PRO A 56 4.15 -26.00 1.89
CA PRO A 56 3.22 -25.72 0.82
C PRO A 56 2.62 -24.33 0.95
N ASN A 57 2.40 -23.65 -0.18
CA ASN A 57 1.86 -22.30 -0.23
C ASN A 57 2.59 -21.28 0.67
N SER A 58 3.92 -21.39 0.76
CA SER A 58 4.75 -20.49 1.56
C SER A 58 5.90 -19.94 0.74
N PHE A 59 6.23 -18.67 0.97
CA PHE A 59 7.18 -17.91 0.17
C PHE A 59 8.11 -17.09 1.07
N LEU A 60 9.35 -16.91 0.64
CA LEU A 60 10.32 -16.01 1.26
C LEU A 60 10.47 -14.76 0.39
N PHE A 61 10.31 -13.60 1.03
CA PHE A 61 10.64 -12.29 0.48
C PHE A 61 11.84 -11.73 1.26
N ARG A 62 12.70 -11.00 0.56
CA ARG A 62 13.84 -10.29 1.16
C ARG A 62 13.76 -8.84 0.69
N SER A 63 13.51 -7.92 1.62
CA SER A 63 13.47 -6.49 1.31
C SER A 63 14.88 -5.94 1.08
N ASP A 64 14.93 -4.71 0.58
CA ASP A 64 16.17 -3.95 0.53
C ASP A 64 16.72 -3.74 1.97
N PRO A 65 18.04 -3.84 2.20
CA PRO A 65 18.64 -3.58 3.52
C PRO A 65 18.29 -2.21 4.12
N SER A 66 17.93 -1.20 3.31
CA SER A 66 17.52 0.11 3.80
C SER A 66 16.06 0.16 4.29
N ASP A 67 15.24 -0.85 3.98
CA ASP A 67 13.81 -0.91 4.31
C ASP A 67 13.48 -2.24 5.01
N VAL A 68 13.85 -2.33 6.28
CA VAL A 68 13.77 -3.56 7.10
C VAL A 68 12.95 -3.38 8.37
N ALA A 69 12.57 -2.15 8.69
CA ALA A 69 11.87 -1.79 9.91
C ALA A 69 11.05 -0.52 9.72
N ARG A 70 10.14 -0.26 10.65
CA ARG A 70 9.42 1.01 10.71
C ARG A 70 10.40 2.17 10.86
N VAL A 71 10.13 3.27 10.15
CA VAL A 71 10.91 4.51 10.18
C VAL A 71 10.17 5.50 11.10
N GLU A 72 10.38 5.37 12.40
CA GLU A 72 9.59 6.09 13.41
C GLU A 72 9.72 7.61 13.30
N ASP A 73 10.89 8.13 12.93
CA ASP A 73 11.16 9.56 12.71
C ASP A 73 10.44 10.14 11.48
N ARG A 74 9.95 9.29 10.57
CA ARG A 74 9.11 9.66 9.42
C ARG A 74 7.67 9.16 9.51
N THR A 75 7.22 8.78 10.70
CA THR A 75 5.83 8.43 10.98
C THR A 75 5.16 9.58 11.71
N TYR A 76 4.08 10.14 11.14
CA TYR A 76 3.45 11.36 11.64
C TYR A 76 1.99 11.15 12.05
N ILE A 77 1.58 11.84 13.12
CA ILE A 77 0.18 12.07 13.49
C ILE A 77 -0.14 13.53 13.17
N SER A 78 -0.78 13.76 12.02
CA SER A 78 -1.02 15.11 11.48
C SER A 78 -2.48 15.55 11.74
N THR A 79 -2.72 15.98 12.96
CA THR A 79 -3.99 16.61 13.42
C THR A 79 -3.99 18.12 13.11
N PRO A 80 -5.15 18.81 13.16
CA PRO A 80 -5.22 20.27 12.95
C PRO A 80 -4.29 21.07 13.88
N THR A 81 -4.11 20.61 15.12
CA THR A 81 -3.17 21.23 16.06
C THR A 81 -2.15 20.22 16.60
N LYS A 82 -0.94 20.69 16.91
CA LYS A 82 0.13 19.87 17.50
C LYS A 82 -0.25 19.27 18.85
N VAL A 83 -1.05 19.97 19.64
CA VAL A 83 -1.45 19.52 20.98
C VAL A 83 -2.31 18.25 20.91
N GLU A 84 -3.15 18.11 19.88
CA GLU A 84 -3.99 16.92 19.67
C GLU A 84 -3.19 15.68 19.29
N ALA A 85 -2.06 15.84 18.58
CA ALA A 85 -1.13 14.74 18.36
C ALA A 85 -0.44 14.32 19.67
N GLY A 86 -0.26 15.25 20.60
CA GLY A 86 0.32 14.97 21.91
C GLY A 86 1.85 14.81 21.89
N PRO A 87 2.48 14.68 23.07
CA PRO A 87 3.93 14.76 23.22
C PRO A 87 4.69 13.50 22.78
N THR A 88 3.99 12.38 22.55
CA THR A 88 4.59 11.10 22.18
C THR A 88 4.62 10.85 20.67
N ASN A 89 4.17 11.81 19.86
CA ASN A 89 4.01 11.66 18.41
C ASN A 89 4.81 12.72 17.66
N ASN A 90 5.26 12.37 16.45
CA ASN A 90 5.74 13.35 15.50
C ASN A 90 4.55 14.05 14.86
N TRP A 91 4.50 15.38 14.96
CA TRP A 91 3.46 16.19 14.33
C TRP A 91 4.09 17.08 13.25
N ILE A 92 3.37 17.20 12.15
CA ILE A 92 3.61 18.12 11.04
C ILE A 92 2.25 18.69 10.62
N ASP A 93 2.22 19.94 10.16
CA ASP A 93 0.97 20.56 9.72
C ASP A 93 0.32 19.75 8.57
N PRO A 94 -1.00 19.51 8.59
CA PRO A 94 -1.66 18.70 7.56
C PRO A 94 -1.59 19.28 6.15
N GLY A 95 -1.51 20.61 6.03
CA GLY A 95 -1.31 21.28 4.76
C GLY A 95 0.13 21.10 4.27
N GLU A 96 1.12 21.29 5.15
CA GLU A 96 2.53 21.06 4.83
C GLU A 96 2.81 19.61 4.44
N LEU A 97 2.21 18.63 5.13
CA LEU A 97 2.39 17.21 4.84
C LEU A 97 1.85 16.78 3.47
N LYS A 98 0.79 17.45 3.00
CA LYS A 98 0.11 17.11 1.74
C LYS A 98 0.52 17.99 0.56
N ALA A 99 1.33 19.01 0.80
CA ALA A 99 1.77 19.98 -0.20
C ALA A 99 2.69 19.36 -1.26
#